data_AF-A0A7J4YMD3-F1
#
_entry.id   AF-A0A7J4YMD3-F1
#
_cell.length_a   1.000
_cell.length_b   1.000
_cell.length_c   1.000
_cell.angle_alpha   90.00
_cell.angle_beta   90.00
_cell.angle_gamma   90.00
#
_symmetry.space_group_name_H-M   'P 1'
#
loop_
_entity.id
_entity.type
_entity.pdbx_description
1 polymer ?
#
loop_
_entity_poly.entity_id
_entity_poly.type
_entity_poly.pdbx_seq_one_letter_code
_entity_poly.pdbx_strand_id
1 'polypeptide(L)'
;MTDGGIRVPMIIKWGDRIKAGSVEQHIGAFYDFMPTFADLLGVDVDKTDGISLLPVITGSGEQKAHEFLYWEHQGNVAIRMGDWKAIRTGLLKDKDAPLKLYNISSDVAEVNDVAALNPEIAAKAMEIMKREHTVNHNYPLYASERKK
;
A
#
# COMPACT_ATOMS: atom_id res chain seq x y z
N MET A 1 2.30 -10.84 4.57
CA MET A 1 2.59 -9.71 3.66
C MET A 1 3.50 -8.72 4.36
N THR A 2 4.76 -9.12 4.52
CA THR A 2 5.84 -8.31 5.08
C THR A 2 6.40 -7.39 4.00
N ASP A 3 7.33 -6.50 4.36
CA ASP A 3 7.95 -5.56 3.43
C ASP A 3 8.66 -6.27 2.28
N GLY A 4 9.37 -7.37 2.59
CA GLY A 4 10.02 -8.20 1.57
C GLY A 4 9.08 -8.83 0.53
N GLY A 5 7.76 -8.83 0.75
CA GLY A 5 6.77 -9.32 -0.20
C GLY A 5 6.06 -8.25 -1.03
N ILE A 6 6.15 -6.97 -0.65
CA ILE A 6 5.40 -5.88 -1.29
C ILE A 6 6.27 -4.70 -1.73
N ARG A 7 7.43 -4.48 -1.09
CA ARG A 7 8.39 -3.45 -1.48
C ARG A 7 9.32 -4.03 -2.54
N VAL A 8 9.19 -3.56 -3.76
CA VAL A 8 9.94 -4.05 -4.92
C VAL A 8 10.86 -2.97 -5.49
N PRO A 9 12.03 -3.33 -6.05
CA PRO A 9 12.84 -2.38 -6.80
C PRO A 9 12.08 -1.85 -8.01
N MET A 10 12.15 -0.53 -8.23
CA MET A 10 11.59 0.15 -9.39
C MET A 10 12.66 1.02 -10.04
N ILE A 11 12.84 0.87 -11.36
CA ILE A 11 13.78 1.66 -12.15
C ILE A 11 13.02 2.25 -13.33
N ILE A 12 13.11 3.56 -13.51
CA ILE A 12 12.51 4.28 -14.64
C ILE A 12 13.63 4.98 -15.40
N LYS A 13 13.64 4.80 -16.73
CA LYS A 13 14.59 5.45 -17.63
C LYS A 13 13.82 6.24 -18.68
N TRP A 14 14.04 7.55 -18.72
CA TRP A 14 13.36 8.41 -19.66
C TRP A 14 14.20 9.63 -20.04
N GLY A 15 15.15 9.40 -20.96
CA GLY A 15 15.97 10.42 -21.64
C GLY A 15 16.22 11.69 -20.84
N ASP A 16 15.93 12.83 -21.46
CA ASP A 16 16.13 14.17 -20.88
C ASP A 16 15.02 14.58 -19.89
N ARG A 17 14.06 13.68 -19.59
CA ARG A 17 12.95 13.94 -18.66
C ARG A 17 13.27 13.54 -17.23
N ILE A 18 14.26 12.67 -17.03
CA ILE A 18 14.70 12.20 -15.71
C ILE A 18 16.18 12.53 -15.55
N LYS A 19 16.53 13.18 -14.43
CA LYS A 19 17.93 13.43 -14.08
C LYS A 19 18.65 12.08 -13.88
N ALA A 20 19.68 11.81 -14.69
CA ALA A 20 20.42 10.57 -14.58
C ALA A 20 21.00 10.36 -13.17
N GLY A 21 20.84 9.14 -12.63
CA GLY A 21 21.32 8.77 -11.31
C GLY A 21 20.54 9.36 -10.14
N SER A 22 19.39 10.02 -10.37
CA SER A 22 18.52 10.47 -9.28
C SER A 22 17.87 9.27 -8.57
N VAL A 23 17.64 9.44 -7.26
CA VAL A 23 16.89 8.51 -6.44
C VAL A 23 15.69 9.25 -5.85
N GLU A 24 14.54 8.59 -5.88
CA GLU A 24 13.29 9.10 -5.34
C GLU A 24 12.74 8.11 -4.31
N GLN A 25 12.20 8.64 -3.20
CA GLN A 25 11.67 7.88 -2.07
C GLN A 25 10.15 7.99 -1.95
N HIS A 26 9.48 8.68 -2.88
CA HIS A 26 8.04 8.76 -2.93
C HIS A 26 7.39 7.37 -2.90
N ILE A 27 6.41 7.22 -2.01
CA ILE A 27 5.69 5.96 -1.81
C ILE A 27 4.59 5.86 -2.85
N GLY A 28 4.73 4.92 -3.78
CA GLY A 28 3.71 4.57 -4.76
C GLY A 28 3.37 3.08 -4.73
N ALA A 29 2.34 2.72 -5.48
CA ALA A 29 1.88 1.35 -5.67
C ALA A 29 1.71 1.04 -7.16
N PHE A 30 1.58 -0.25 -7.48
CA PHE A 30 1.47 -0.68 -8.87
C PHE A 30 0.24 -0.10 -9.60
N TYR A 31 -0.88 0.11 -8.89
CA TYR A 31 -2.08 0.70 -9.46
C TYR A 31 -1.94 2.19 -9.83
N ASP A 32 -0.84 2.85 -9.46
CA ASP A 32 -0.54 4.23 -9.87
C ASP A 32 -0.08 4.32 -11.32
N PHE A 33 0.38 3.22 -11.93
CA PHE A 33 0.86 3.25 -13.32
C PHE A 33 -0.26 3.52 -14.32
N MET A 34 -1.48 3.03 -14.07
CA MET A 34 -2.61 3.29 -14.97
C MET A 34 -2.92 4.80 -15.10
N PRO A 35 -3.17 5.56 -14.01
CA PRO A 35 -3.36 7.00 -14.12
C PRO A 35 -2.09 7.74 -14.58
N THR A 36 -0.89 7.23 -14.27
CA THR A 36 0.37 7.81 -14.77
C THR A 36 0.46 7.76 -16.30
N PHE A 37 0.10 6.63 -16.91
CA PHE A 37 0.10 6.51 -18.37
C PHE A 37 -1.03 7.31 -19.02
N ALA A 38 -2.19 7.38 -18.38
CA ALA A 38 -3.30 8.19 -18.85
C ALA A 38 -2.93 9.68 -18.88
N ASP A 39 -2.36 10.18 -17.77
CA ASP A 39 -1.85 11.55 -17.63
C ASP A 39 -0.77 11.86 -18.69
N LEU A 40 0.18 10.94 -18.88
CA LEU A 40 1.20 11.06 -19.92
C LEU A 40 0.62 11.17 -21.35
N LEU A 41 -0.41 10.39 -21.64
CA LEU A 41 -1.04 10.37 -22.96
C LEU A 41 -2.09 11.48 -23.14
N GLY A 42 -2.43 12.22 -22.09
CA GLY A 42 -3.50 13.21 -22.10
C GLY A 42 -4.88 12.59 -22.36
N VAL A 43 -5.11 11.37 -21.84
CA VAL A 43 -6.39 10.65 -21.95
C VAL A 43 -7.03 10.48 -20.59
N ASP A 44 -8.36 10.39 -20.58
CA ASP A 44 -9.10 10.08 -19.36
C ASP A 44 -8.92 8.61 -18.97
N VAL A 45 -8.98 8.35 -17.67
CA VAL A 45 -9.00 7.01 -17.09
C VAL A 45 -10.27 6.84 -16.28
N ASP A 46 -10.83 5.62 -16.31
CA ASP A 46 -11.90 5.26 -15.39
C ASP A 46 -11.46 5.44 -13.93
N LYS A 47 -12.43 5.50 -13.02
CA LYS A 47 -12.16 5.63 -11.60
C LYS A 47 -11.16 4.57 -11.13
N THR A 48 -10.04 5.03 -10.59
CA THR A 48 -8.95 4.22 -10.05
C THR A 48 -8.56 4.74 -8.67
N ASP A 49 -7.99 3.87 -7.83
CA ASP A 49 -7.42 4.24 -6.54
C ASP A 49 -6.00 4.83 -6.69
N GLY A 50 -5.42 4.73 -7.87
CA GLY A 50 -4.08 5.23 -8.15
C GLY A 50 -3.99 6.75 -8.29
N ILE A 51 -2.81 7.29 -8.00
CA ILE A 51 -2.43 8.68 -8.20
C ILE A 51 -1.29 8.71 -9.23
N SER A 52 -1.38 9.60 -10.23
CA SER A 52 -0.30 9.76 -11.22
C SER A 52 1.04 10.02 -10.52
N LEU A 53 2.06 9.25 -10.91
CA LEU A 53 3.46 9.43 -10.52
C LEU A 53 4.21 10.30 -11.51
N LEU A 54 3.53 10.82 -12.55
CA LEU A 54 4.19 11.63 -13.58
C LEU A 54 4.94 12.83 -12.97
N PRO A 55 4.36 13.62 -12.04
CA PRO A 55 5.06 14.73 -11.39
C PRO A 55 6.35 14.31 -10.70
N VAL A 56 6.34 13.18 -9.99
CA VAL A 56 7.51 12.58 -9.34
C VAL A 56 8.55 12.14 -10.36
N ILE A 57 8.12 11.45 -11.42
CA ILE A 57 9.01 10.92 -12.44
C ILE A 57 9.74 12.05 -13.17
N THR A 58 9.03 13.10 -13.56
CA THR A 58 9.60 14.23 -14.34
C THR A 58 10.13 15.36 -13.47
N GLY A 59 9.98 15.28 -12.15
CA GLY A 59 10.36 16.35 -11.21
C GLY A 59 9.61 17.65 -11.45
N SER A 60 8.35 17.59 -11.89
CA SER A 60 7.56 18.76 -12.29
C SER A 60 6.22 18.83 -11.57
N GLY A 61 5.93 19.98 -10.93
CA GLY A 61 4.63 20.22 -10.28
C GLY A 61 4.56 19.67 -8.86
N GLU A 62 3.34 19.65 -8.31
CA GLU A 62 3.08 19.13 -6.96
C GLU A 62 2.72 17.65 -7.03
N GLN A 63 3.34 16.84 -6.18
CA GLN A 63 2.99 15.43 -6.04
C GLN A 63 2.07 15.23 -4.83
N LYS A 64 0.91 14.62 -5.07
CA LYS A 64 0.04 14.12 -4.01
C LYS A 64 0.54 12.78 -3.48
N ALA A 65 0.60 12.64 -2.15
CA ALA A 65 0.83 11.36 -1.50
C ALA A 65 -0.48 10.63 -1.23
N HIS A 66 -0.42 9.29 -1.24
CA HIS A 66 -1.50 8.45 -0.75
C HIS A 66 -1.70 8.66 0.76
N GLU A 67 -2.95 8.76 1.22
CA GLU A 67 -3.22 8.72 2.66
C GLU A 67 -2.82 7.36 3.24
N PHE A 68 -3.12 6.30 2.49
CA PHE A 68 -2.70 4.94 2.79
C PHE A 68 -2.62 4.10 1.51
N LEU A 69 -1.87 3.00 1.56
CA LEU A 69 -1.91 1.93 0.58
C LEU A 69 -2.45 0.66 1.26
N TYR A 70 -3.31 -0.08 0.56
CA TYR A 70 -4.00 -1.25 1.08
C TYR A 70 -3.74 -2.50 0.25
N TRP A 71 -3.58 -3.64 0.91
CA TRP A 71 -3.42 -4.93 0.26
C TRP A 71 -4.13 -6.04 1.04
N GLU A 72 -4.67 -7.00 0.30
CA GLU A 72 -5.16 -8.28 0.83
C GLU A 72 -4.57 -9.45 0.03
N HIS A 73 -4.16 -10.50 0.73
CA HIS A 73 -3.75 -11.74 0.08
C HIS A 73 -3.93 -12.95 1.01
N GLN A 74 -4.84 -13.85 0.63
CA GLN A 74 -5.04 -15.16 1.28
C GLN A 74 -5.13 -15.10 2.81
N GLY A 75 -6.06 -14.32 3.36
CA GLY A 75 -6.22 -14.18 4.82
C GLY A 75 -5.15 -13.32 5.50
N ASN A 76 -4.39 -12.54 4.72
CA ASN A 76 -3.46 -11.54 5.24
C ASN A 76 -3.87 -10.17 4.72
N VAL A 77 -3.73 -9.16 5.56
CA VAL A 77 -3.94 -7.75 5.23
C VAL A 77 -2.71 -6.97 5.60
N ALA A 78 -2.36 -5.99 4.77
CA ALA A 78 -1.38 -4.97 5.12
C ALA A 78 -1.92 -3.60 4.72
N ILE A 79 -1.57 -2.60 5.54
CA ILE A 79 -1.79 -1.20 5.24
C ILE A 79 -0.50 -0.43 5.47
N ARG A 80 -0.18 0.51 4.58
CA ARG A 80 0.91 1.48 4.71
C ARG A 80 0.31 2.87 4.88
N MET A 81 0.70 3.61 5.91
CA MET A 81 0.25 4.99 6.18
C MET A 81 1.46 5.86 6.51
N GLY A 82 2.00 6.58 5.53
CA GLY A 82 3.26 7.30 5.70
C GLY A 82 4.35 6.36 6.22
N ASP A 83 4.87 6.62 7.43
CA ASP A 83 5.90 5.81 8.10
C ASP A 83 5.38 4.55 8.79
N TRP A 84 4.07 4.45 8.98
CA TRP A 84 3.44 3.33 9.68
C TRP A 84 3.07 2.19 8.73
N LYS A 85 3.19 0.97 9.24
CA LYS A 85 2.71 -0.22 8.55
C LYS A 85 2.03 -1.13 9.55
N ALA A 86 0.81 -1.52 9.23
CA ALA A 86 0.04 -2.45 10.03
C ALA A 86 -0.26 -3.71 9.24
N ILE A 87 -0.16 -4.85 9.92
CA ILE A 87 -0.42 -6.16 9.32
C ILE A 87 -1.34 -7.00 10.20
N ARG A 88 -2.19 -7.79 9.55
CA ARG A 88 -2.94 -8.90 10.17
C ARG A 88 -2.71 -10.14 9.33
N THR A 89 -2.40 -11.26 9.97
CA THR A 89 -2.09 -12.51 9.27
C THR A 89 -2.90 -13.65 9.85
N GLY A 90 -3.23 -14.64 9.01
CA GLY A 90 -3.95 -15.83 9.45
C GLY A 90 -5.45 -15.64 9.69
N LEU A 91 -6.07 -14.63 9.07
CA LEU A 91 -7.51 -14.32 9.22
C LEU A 91 -8.45 -15.41 8.70
N LEU A 92 -7.94 -16.27 7.82
CA LEU A 92 -8.64 -17.49 7.40
C LEU A 92 -8.74 -18.54 8.52
N LYS A 93 -7.88 -18.49 9.53
CA LYS A 93 -7.90 -19.41 10.69
C LYS A 93 -8.50 -18.74 11.92
N ASP A 94 -8.11 -17.50 12.16
CA ASP A 94 -8.55 -16.70 13.30
C ASP A 94 -8.96 -15.31 12.83
N LYS A 95 -10.28 -15.07 12.76
CA LYS A 95 -10.84 -13.77 12.36
C LYS A 95 -10.45 -12.62 13.30
N ASP A 96 -10.08 -12.95 14.53
CA ASP A 96 -9.74 -12.02 15.60
C ASP A 96 -8.21 -11.91 15.77
N ALA A 97 -7.43 -12.47 14.84
CA ALA A 97 -5.97 -12.42 14.86
C ALA A 97 -5.48 -10.98 15.06
N PRO A 98 -4.53 -10.76 15.99
CA PRO A 98 -4.14 -9.43 16.40
C PRO A 98 -3.47 -8.66 15.27
N LEU A 99 -3.66 -7.34 15.29
CA LEU A 99 -2.92 -6.42 14.45
C LEU A 99 -1.53 -6.20 15.04
N LYS A 100 -0.52 -6.25 14.18
CA LYS A 100 0.84 -5.80 14.49
C LYS A 100 1.09 -4.48 13.80
N LEU A 101 1.80 -3.58 14.46
CA LEU A 101 2.10 -2.24 13.95
C LEU A 101 3.61 -1.99 14.00
N TYR A 102 4.15 -1.43 12.93
CA TYR A 102 5.57 -1.14 12.77
C TYR A 102 5.77 0.29 12.27
N ASN A 103 6.83 0.93 12.76
CA ASN A 103 7.35 2.16 12.18
C ASN A 103 8.49 1.83 11.22
N ILE A 104 8.22 1.84 9.92
CA ILE A 104 9.15 1.40 8.87
C ILE A 104 10.25 2.43 8.61
N SER A 105 10.10 3.70 9.02
CA SER A 105 11.21 4.66 8.84
C SER A 105 12.39 4.34 9.76
N SER A 106 12.14 3.69 10.90
CA SER A 106 13.18 3.18 11.82
C SER A 106 13.36 1.66 11.82
N ASP A 107 12.35 0.90 11.38
CA ASP A 107 12.32 -0.57 11.47
C ASP A 107 11.78 -1.20 10.17
N VAL A 108 12.58 -1.12 9.10
CA VAL A 108 12.24 -1.69 7.79
C VAL A 108 12.06 -3.22 7.85
N ALA A 109 12.71 -3.88 8.82
CA ALA A 109 12.67 -5.33 8.98
C ALA A 109 11.43 -5.84 9.74
N GLU A 110 10.56 -4.94 10.22
CA GLU A 110 9.30 -5.26 10.90
C GLU A 110 9.53 -6.15 12.15
N VAL A 111 10.57 -5.83 12.93
CA VAL A 111 10.97 -6.64 14.09
C VAL A 111 10.19 -6.26 15.34
N ASN A 112 9.96 -4.97 15.55
CA ASN A 112 9.42 -4.42 16.79
C ASN A 112 7.95 -4.06 16.61
N ASP A 113 7.07 -4.92 17.11
CA ASP A 113 5.64 -4.62 17.17
C ASP A 113 5.38 -3.55 18.25
N VAL A 114 4.88 -2.39 17.80
CA VAL A 114 4.60 -1.23 18.64
C VAL A 114 3.10 -0.92 18.73
N ALA A 115 2.22 -1.85 18.37
CA ALA A 115 0.77 -1.66 18.38
C ALA A 115 0.24 -1.26 19.77
N ALA A 116 0.71 -1.91 20.83
CA ALA A 116 0.30 -1.62 22.20
C ALA A 116 0.76 -0.22 22.68
N LEU A 117 1.83 0.32 22.08
CA LEU A 117 2.37 1.63 22.42
C LEU A 117 1.71 2.77 21.62
N ASN A 118 1.03 2.45 20.52
CA ASN A 118 0.38 3.42 19.62
C ASN A 118 -1.06 2.97 19.31
N PRO A 119 -1.93 2.84 20.33
CA PRO A 119 -3.27 2.27 20.18
C PRO A 119 -4.16 3.06 19.21
N GLU A 120 -3.98 4.37 19.11
CA GLU A 120 -4.71 5.24 18.18
C GLU A 120 -4.39 4.96 16.72
N ILE A 121 -3.12 4.67 16.40
CA ILE A 121 -2.68 4.32 15.05
C ILE A 121 -3.16 2.91 14.69
N ALA A 122 -3.06 1.98 15.64
CA ALA A 122 -3.60 0.64 15.48
C ALA A 122 -5.12 0.66 15.24
N ALA A 123 -5.87 1.48 15.97
CA ALA A 123 -7.30 1.65 15.78
C ALA A 123 -7.65 2.26 14.41
N LYS A 124 -6.92 3.31 13.98
CA LYS A 124 -7.07 3.88 12.64
C LYS A 124 -6.82 2.84 11.54
N ALA A 125 -5.76 2.04 11.68
CA ALA A 125 -5.46 0.96 10.74
C ALA A 125 -6.60 -0.07 10.66
N MET A 126 -7.13 -0.51 11.82
CA MET A 126 -8.26 -1.44 11.87
C MET A 126 -9.51 -0.89 11.18
N GLU A 127 -9.81 0.40 11.37
CA GLU A 127 -10.94 1.06 10.73
C GLU A 127 -10.80 1.07 9.21
N ILE A 128 -9.61 1.43 8.70
CA ILE A 128 -9.35 1.42 7.26
C ILE A 128 -9.46 -0.01 6.71
N MET A 129 -8.84 -1.01 7.36
CA MET A 129 -8.94 -2.41 6.92
C MET A 129 -10.40 -2.88 6.82
N LYS A 130 -11.25 -2.49 7.77
CA LYS A 130 -12.68 -2.81 7.74
C LYS A 130 -13.42 -2.08 6.63
N ARG A 131 -13.06 -0.83 6.35
CA ARG A 131 -13.71 0.01 5.33
C ARG A 131 -13.37 -0.41 3.91
N GLU A 132 -12.10 -0.72 3.65
CA GLU A 132 -11.61 -1.05 2.30
C GLU A 132 -11.87 -2.51 1.91
N HIS A 133 -12.06 -3.40 2.89
CA HIS A 133 -12.36 -4.79 2.60
C HIS A 133 -13.67 -4.95 1.83
N THR A 134 -13.57 -5.59 0.67
CA THR A 134 -14.71 -6.00 -0.14
C THR A 134 -14.73 -7.52 -0.26
N VAL A 135 -15.85 -8.13 0.15
CA VAL A 135 -16.01 -9.59 0.14
C VAL A 135 -15.79 -10.13 -1.27
N ASN A 136 -14.79 -11.01 -1.41
CA ASN A 136 -14.49 -11.70 -2.65
C ASN A 136 -14.47 -13.21 -2.41
N HIS A 137 -15.46 -13.92 -2.96
CA HIS A 137 -15.58 -15.37 -2.78
C HIS A 137 -14.42 -16.18 -3.39
N ASN A 138 -13.73 -15.64 -4.40
CA ASN A 138 -12.56 -16.28 -5.02
C ASN A 138 -11.29 -16.03 -4.20
N TYR A 139 -11.23 -14.90 -3.49
CA TYR A 139 -10.11 -14.46 -2.66
C TYR A 139 -10.61 -14.04 -1.28
N PRO A 140 -11.13 -14.99 -0.48
CA PRO A 140 -11.74 -14.67 0.80
C PRO A 140 -10.67 -14.20 1.80
N LEU A 141 -11.04 -13.22 2.61
CA LEU A 141 -10.24 -12.76 3.73
C LEU A 141 -10.51 -13.63 4.96
N TYR A 142 -11.78 -13.94 5.21
CA TYR A 142 -12.24 -14.78 6.32
C TYR A 142 -12.75 -16.13 5.83
N ALA A 143 -12.65 -17.16 6.68
CA ALA A 143 -13.18 -18.48 6.33
C ALA A 143 -14.68 -18.48 6.03
N SER A 144 -15.44 -17.58 6.68
CA SER A 144 -16.88 -17.40 6.49
C SER A 144 -17.28 -16.92 5.09
N GLU A 145 -16.33 -16.39 4.31
CA GLU A 145 -16.59 -15.82 2.98
C GLU A 145 -16.40 -16.84 1.85
N ARG A 146 -15.88 -18.03 2.16
CA ARG A 146 -15.79 -19.13 1.20
C ARG A 146 -17.21 -19.56 0.84
N LYS A 147 -17.54 -19.57 -0.46
CA LYS A 147 -18.75 -20.27 -0.92
C LYS A 147 -18.67 -21.73 -0.47
N LYS A 148 -19.75 -22.22 0.15
CA LYS A 148 -19.95 -23.64 0.41
C LYS A 148 -20.08 -24.40 -0.90
#